data_AF-T1G609-F1
#
_entry.id   AF-T1G609-F1
#
_cell.length_a   1.000
_cell.length_b   1.000
_cell.length_c   1.000
_cell.angle_alpha   90.00
_cell.angle_beta   90.00
_cell.angle_gamma   90.00
#
_symmetry.space_group_name_H-M   'P 1'
#
loop_
_entity.id
_entity.type
_entity.pdbx_description
1 polymer ?
#
loop_
_entity_poly.entity_id
_entity_poly.type
_entity_poly.pdbx_seq_one_letter_code
_entity_poly.pdbx_strand_id
1 'polypeptide(L)' 'LLDLGSSANYRDEKGITPLYMAVFHVASARCVEMLLFDHSIVGIVDEYGWTELHHVRMNE' A
#
# COMPACT_ATOMS: atom_id res chain seq x y z
N LEU A 1 -0.06 3.16 15.63
CA LEU A 1 1.36 3.48 15.31
C LEU A 1 1.41 4.23 13.97
N LEU A 2 0.75 5.40 13.92
CA LEU A 2 0.72 6.34 12.78
C LEU A 2 0.95 7.79 13.29
N ASP A 3 1.35 7.95 14.57
CA ASP A 3 1.45 9.24 15.28
C ASP A 3 2.85 9.86 15.27
N LEU A 4 3.79 9.33 14.48
CA LEU A 4 5.17 9.80 14.45
C LEU A 4 5.66 9.98 13.00
N GLY A 5 5.07 10.91 12.26
CA GLY A 5 5.66 11.45 11.03
C GLY A 5 5.92 10.44 9.90
N SER A 6 5.40 9.22 9.99
CA SER A 6 5.49 8.23 8.91
C SER A 6 4.62 8.70 7.76
N SER A 7 5.24 9.28 6.74
CA SER A 7 4.57 9.59 5.48
C SER A 7 3.86 8.34 4.96
N ALA A 8 2.59 8.45 4.53
CA ALA A 8 1.87 7.34 3.90
C ALA A 8 2.51 6.88 2.56
N ASN A 9 3.55 7.60 2.12
CA ASN A 9 4.42 7.30 0.99
C ASN A 9 5.79 6.74 1.39
N TYR A 10 5.99 6.41 2.66
CA TYR A 10 7.21 5.76 3.11
C TYR A 10 7.45 4.50 2.27
N ARG A 11 8.64 4.36 1.70
CA ARG A 11 9.00 3.19 0.91
C ARG A 11 9.91 2.33 1.76
N ASP A 12 9.58 1.05 1.85
CA ASP A 12 10.47 0.05 2.44
C ASP A 12 11.71 -0.16 1.55
N GLU A 13 12.68 -0.96 1.99
CA GLU A 13 13.90 -1.26 1.22
C GLU A 13 13.62 -1.82 -0.19
N LYS A 14 12.44 -2.42 -0.38
CA LYS A 14 11.94 -2.92 -1.67
C LYS A 14 11.25 -1.86 -2.55
N GLY A 15 11.18 -0.60 -2.13
CA GLY A 15 10.43 0.46 -2.82
C GLY A 15 8.91 0.41 -2.59
N ILE A 16 8.45 -0.46 -1.70
CA ILE A 16 7.03 -0.76 -1.46
C ILE A 16 6.42 0.25 -0.48
N THR A 17 5.22 0.76 -0.79
CA THR A 17 4.49 1.69 0.08
C THR A 17 3.59 0.97 1.11
N PRO A 18 3.22 1.63 2.22
CA PRO A 18 2.28 1.09 3.19
C PRO A 18 0.94 0.71 2.57
N LEU A 19 0.51 1.40 1.51
CA LEU A 19 -0.69 1.06 0.74
C LEU A 19 -0.57 -0.31 0.07
N TYR A 20 0.56 -0.58 -0.59
CA TYR A 20 0.82 -1.88 -1.20
C TYR A 20 0.86 -2.98 -0.12
N MET A 21 1.51 -2.74 1.01
CA MET A 21 1.51 -3.69 2.13
C MET A 21 0.11 -3.92 2.69
N ALA A 22 -0.72 -2.87 2.79
CA ALA A 22 -2.10 -2.99 3.23
C ALA A 22 -2.90 -3.89 2.27
N VAL A 23 -2.71 -3.75 0.96
CA VAL A 23 -3.36 -4.62 -0.02
C VAL A 23 -2.81 -6.05 0.03
N PHE A 24 -1.49 -6.21 0.12
CA PHE A 24 -0.81 -7.51 0.18
C PHE A 24 -1.21 -8.33 1.41
N HIS A 25 -1.35 -7.68 2.57
CA HIS A 25 -1.75 -8.32 3.82
C HIS A 25 -3.27 -8.44 4.00
N VAL A 26 -4.08 -8.11 2.97
CA VAL A 26 -5.54 -8.07 3.04
C VAL A 26 -6.01 -7.24 4.25
N ALA A 27 -5.42 -6.05 4.39
CA ALA A 27 -5.86 -5.09 5.36
C ALA A 27 -7.31 -4.67 5.08
N SER A 28 -8.02 -4.31 6.15
CA SER A 28 -9.38 -3.78 6.05
C SER A 28 -9.46 -2.69 4.99
N ALA A 29 -10.53 -2.68 4.18
CA ALA A 29 -10.80 -1.62 3.21
C ALA A 29 -10.70 -0.22 3.83
N ARG A 30 -11.02 -0.08 5.12
CA ARG A 30 -10.89 1.16 5.88
C ARG A 30 -9.44 1.64 6.04
N CYS A 31 -8.48 0.73 6.17
CA CYS A 31 -7.05 1.07 6.19
C CYS A 31 -6.59 1.57 4.82
N VAL A 32 -7.06 0.94 3.75
CA VAL A 32 -6.76 1.34 2.37
C VAL A 32 -7.37 2.73 2.07
N GLU A 33 -8.62 2.97 2.47
CA GLU A 33 -9.26 4.29 2.37
C GLU A 33 -8.49 5.36 3.14
N MET A 34 -8.02 5.06 4.36
CA MET A 34 -7.28 6.02 5.18
C MET A 34 -5.93 6.39 4.55
N LEU A 35 -5.24 5.44 3.94
CA LEU A 35 -3.98 5.68 3.23
C LEU A 35 -4.21 6.44 1.91
N LEU A 36 -5.26 6.11 1.16
CA LEU A 36 -5.65 6.87 -0.04
C LEU A 36 -6.04 8.32 0.31
N PHE A 37 -6.72 8.52 1.44
CA PHE A 37 -7.06 9.84 1.95
C PHE A 37 -5.82 10.68 2.29
N ASP A 38 -4.74 10.04 2.74
CA ASP A 38 -3.45 10.68 3.02
C ASP A 38 -2.60 10.94 1.76
N HIS A 39 -3.21 10.90 0.57
CA HIS A 39 -2.53 11.05 -0.73
C HIS A 39 -1.39 10.04 -0.94
N SER A 40 -1.62 8.77 -0.55
CA SER A 40 -0.69 7.68 -0.88
C SER A 40 -0.53 7.50 -2.39
N ILE A 41 0.71 7.27 -2.81
CA ILE A 41 1.09 6.94 -4.17
C ILE A 41 0.59 5.53 -4.49
N VAL A 42 -0.22 5.46 -5.53
CA VAL A 42 -0.70 4.25 -6.19
C VAL A 42 0.09 3.97 -7.47
N GLY A 43 0.08 2.71 -7.91
CA GLY A 43 0.80 2.21 -9.08
C GLY A 43 2.24 1.81 -8.76
N ILE A 44 2.54 1.40 -7.54
CA ILE A 44 3.87 0.90 -7.20
C ILE A 44 4.00 -0.51 -7.75
N VAL A 45 5.07 -0.74 -8.50
CA VAL A 45 5.44 -2.07 -9.00
C VAL A 45 6.48 -2.69 -8.09
N ASP A 46 6.19 -3.92 -7.68
CA ASP A 46 7.07 -4.83 -6.96
C ASP A 46 8.17 -5.39 -7.88
N GLU A 47 9.20 -6.01 -7.29
CA GLU A 47 10.27 -6.79 -7.94
C GLU A 47 9.81 -7.81 -9.00
N TYR A 48 8.59 -8.34 -8.91
CA TYR A 48 7.94 -9.23 -9.86
C TYR A 48 7.21 -8.49 -11.00
N GLY A 49 7.12 -7.16 -10.95
CA GLY A 49 6.35 -6.33 -11.88
C GLY A 49 4.85 -6.26 -11.57
N TRP A 50 4.46 -6.60 -10.34
CA TRP A 50 3.06 -6.60 -9.89
C TRP A 50 2.72 -5.30 -9.20
N THR A 51 1.51 -4.79 -9.47
CA THR A 51 0.97 -3.62 -8.77
C THR A 51 0.05 -4.06 -7.65
N GLU A 52 -0.22 -3.15 -6.71
CA GLU A 52 -1.18 -3.43 -5.65
C GLU A 52 -2.55 -3.85 -6.21
N LEU A 53 -3.01 -3.28 -7.34
CA LEU A 53 -4.26 -3.68 -7.99
C LEU A 53 -4.26 -5.14 -8.48
N HIS A 54 -3.09 -5.65 -8.88
CA HIS A 54 -2.95 -7.03 -9.31
C HIS A 54 -3.19 -8.00 -8.14
N HIS A 55 -2.74 -7.62 -6.93
CA HIS A 55 -3.02 -8.36 -5.71
C HIS A 55 -4.47 -8.24 -5.26
N VAL A 56 -5.10 -7.06 -5.37
CA VAL A 56 -6.55 -6.91 -5.08
C VAL A 56 -7.38 -7.89 -5.92
N ARG A 57 -7.08 -7.98 -7.24
CA ARG A 57 -7.83 -8.82 -8.17
C ARG A 57 -7.66 -10.32 -7.88
N MET A 58 -6.49 -10.74 -7.39
CA MET A 58 -6.22 -12.14 -7.06
C MET A 58 -6.82 -12.58 -5.72
N ASN A 59 -7.13 -11.64 -4.82
CA ASN A 59 -7.69 -11.93 -3.50
C ASN A 59 -9.22 -11.86 -3.45
N GLU A 60 -9.88 -11.74 -4.61
CA GLU A 60 -11.35 -11.77 -4.79
C GLU A 60 -11.84 -13.20 -5.07
#